data_AF-D8PMD2-F1
#
_entry.id   AF-D8PMD2-F1
#
_cell.length_a   1.000
_cell.length_b   1.000
_cell.length_c   1.000
_cell.angle_alpha   90.00
_cell.angle_beta   90.00
_cell.angle_gamma   90.00
#
_symmetry.space_group_name_H-M   'P 1'
#
loop_
_entity.id
_entity.type
_entity.pdbx_description
1 polymer ?
#
loop_
_entity_poly.entity_id
_entity_poly.type
_entity_poly.pdbx_seq_one_letter_code
_entity_poly.pdbx_strand_id
1 'polypeptide(L)'
;MLKQKDFLTYPPGTRIAPEEADEDTKRLAVFGEWQRFYFEPALEKLGTNGFSRRAARRVLHLSYDFLQFEEVMKRQRFYLPLQAEQQLRDTTIQMLTVAGKYWADYYNKLERGCLEGPLVAIGPDDMPAALGRFTKMKLDAFTLWARLTLAARYPRYWLILRIALFHYFRDEGIWPSANFRDVHRWRDRFYVMERCLWPDFRNHKFMKDPVTKGGAVGRHNAKLFSKACAMLDTEAIISCLVSNVTSLVDDCPCWAEIDDAGAVQAVWAFLEMLNPRF
;
A
#
# COMPACT_ATOMS: atom_id res chain seq x y z
N MET A 1 1.20 0.50 20.77
CA MET A 1 1.42 1.85 20.21
C MET A 1 2.62 2.41 20.94
N LEU A 2 3.75 2.65 20.25
CA LEU A 2 4.95 3.21 20.85
C LEU A 2 4.65 4.63 21.33
N LYS A 3 4.70 4.88 22.64
CA LYS A 3 4.55 6.23 23.20
C LYS A 3 5.88 6.98 23.07
N GLN A 4 5.83 8.31 23.15
CA GLN A 4 7.01 9.19 23.06
C GLN A 4 8.12 8.83 24.06
N LYS A 5 7.76 8.39 25.27
CA LYS A 5 8.73 7.90 26.28
C LYS A 5 9.35 6.56 25.89
N ASP A 6 8.61 5.71 25.18
CA ASP A 6 9.07 4.39 24.77
C ASP A 6 10.10 4.50 23.64
N PHE A 7 10.01 5.53 22.79
CA PHE A 7 10.94 5.76 21.67
C PHE A 7 12.40 5.90 22.11
N LEU A 8 12.65 6.61 23.23
CA LEU A 8 13.99 6.78 23.78
C LEU A 8 14.57 5.50 24.43
N THR A 9 13.75 4.46 24.57
CA THR A 9 14.08 3.19 25.21
C THR A 9 13.78 1.99 24.32
N TYR A 10 13.58 2.20 23.02
CA TYR A 10 13.19 1.16 22.06
C TYR A 10 14.34 0.80 21.10
N PRO A 11 14.60 -0.50 20.84
CA PRO A 11 13.95 -1.67 21.45
C PRO A 11 14.24 -1.80 22.96
N PRO A 12 13.37 -2.45 23.74
CA PRO A 12 13.62 -2.66 25.17
C PRO A 12 14.98 -3.34 25.40
N GLY A 13 15.83 -2.75 26.23
CA GLY A 13 17.18 -3.27 26.51
C GLY A 13 18.33 -2.51 25.82
N THR A 14 18.02 -1.42 25.11
CA THR A 14 19.02 -0.48 24.57
C THR A 14 19.74 0.31 25.67
N ARG A 15 21.02 0.62 25.46
CA ARG A 15 21.78 1.47 26.37
C ARG A 15 21.30 2.90 26.17
N ILE A 16 20.72 3.46 27.23
CA ILE A 16 20.38 4.88 27.28
C ILE A 16 21.68 5.65 27.04
N ALA A 17 21.67 6.56 26.05
CA ALA A 17 22.78 7.46 25.81
C ALA A 17 23.18 8.20 27.11
N PRO A 18 24.45 8.57 27.28
CA PRO A 18 24.93 9.20 28.52
C PRO A 18 24.00 10.33 28.97
N GLU A 19 23.67 10.40 30.26
CA GLU A 19 22.73 11.40 30.79
C GLU A 19 23.16 12.85 30.45
N GLU A 20 24.47 13.06 30.30
CA GLU A 20 25.10 14.35 29.98
C GLU A 20 25.15 14.69 28.48
N ALA A 21 24.76 13.78 27.59
CA ALA A 21 24.76 14.04 26.15
C ALA A 21 23.64 15.03 25.77
N ASP A 22 23.90 15.87 24.75
CA ASP A 22 22.85 16.69 24.14
C ASP A 22 21.73 15.83 23.52
N GLU A 23 20.56 16.42 23.30
CA GLU A 23 19.40 15.67 22.81
C GLU A 23 19.62 15.03 21.44
N ASP A 24 20.40 15.67 20.56
CA ASP A 24 20.63 15.16 19.20
C ASP A 24 21.54 13.93 19.22
N THR A 25 22.57 13.94 20.06
CA THR A 25 23.44 12.79 20.33
C THR A 25 22.65 11.63 20.93
N LYS A 26 21.75 11.91 21.87
CA LYS A 26 20.87 10.90 22.46
C LYS A 26 19.96 10.25 21.41
N ARG A 27 19.35 11.05 20.55
CA ARG A 27 18.47 10.55 19.49
C ARG A 27 19.23 9.78 18.41
N LEU A 28 20.46 10.19 18.07
CA LEU A 28 21.32 9.46 17.14
C LEU A 28 21.74 8.09 17.69
N ALA A 29 22.05 8.02 18.99
CA ALA A 29 22.32 6.75 19.66
C ALA A 29 21.09 5.83 19.61
N VAL A 30 19.90 6.35 19.91
CA VAL A 30 18.64 5.61 19.81
C VAL A 30 18.41 5.08 18.39
N PHE A 31 18.62 5.91 17.36
CA PHE A 31 18.55 5.47 15.95
C PHE A 31 19.51 4.32 15.68
N GLY A 32 20.80 4.47 16.04
CA GLY A 32 21.82 3.47 15.78
C GLY A 32 21.55 2.15 16.50
N GLU A 33 21.09 2.21 17.74
CA GLU A 33 20.74 1.01 18.49
C GLU A 33 19.47 0.33 17.99
N TRP A 34 18.47 1.11 17.57
CA TRP A 34 17.27 0.56 16.94
C TRP A 34 17.58 -0.19 15.64
N GLN A 35 18.41 0.41 14.77
CA GLN A 35 18.87 -0.24 13.55
C GLN A 35 19.61 -1.55 13.87
N ARG A 36 20.66 -1.45 14.69
CA ARG A 36 21.61 -2.55 14.94
C ARG A 36 21.04 -3.71 15.74
N PHE A 37 20.26 -3.44 16.79
CA PHE A 37 19.81 -4.48 17.71
C PHE A 37 18.41 -5.02 17.41
N TYR A 38 17.58 -4.26 16.68
CA TYR A 38 16.22 -4.66 16.36
C TYR A 38 15.98 -4.83 14.87
N PHE A 39 16.14 -3.75 14.11
CA PHE A 39 15.59 -3.70 12.75
C PHE A 39 16.38 -4.54 11.75
N GLU A 40 17.70 -4.32 11.66
CA GLU A 40 18.57 -5.06 10.73
C GLU A 40 18.53 -6.59 10.99
N PRO A 41 18.66 -7.08 12.25
CA PRO A 41 18.55 -8.52 12.51
C PRO A 41 17.16 -9.09 12.22
N ALA A 42 16.09 -8.33 12.46
CA ALA A 42 14.73 -8.77 12.14
C ALA A 42 14.51 -8.84 10.63
N LEU A 43 15.05 -7.89 9.87
CA LEU A 43 14.96 -7.84 8.43
C LEU A 43 15.75 -8.98 7.77
N GLU A 44 16.96 -9.27 8.24
CA GLU A 44 17.76 -10.41 7.78
C GLU A 44 17.03 -11.74 8.02
N LYS A 45 16.44 -11.91 9.21
CA LYS A 45 15.59 -13.08 9.51
C LYS A 45 14.39 -13.18 8.58
N LEU A 46 13.79 -12.07 8.16
CA LEU A 46 12.69 -12.13 7.18
C LEU A 46 13.18 -12.57 5.80
N GLY A 47 14.33 -12.10 5.35
CA GLY A 47 14.91 -12.45 4.04
C GLY A 47 15.26 -13.94 3.88
N THR A 48 15.48 -14.64 4.99
CA THR A 48 15.84 -16.07 5.02
C THR A 48 14.65 -17.01 5.25
N ASN A 49 13.50 -16.47 5.68
CA ASN A 49 12.30 -17.26 5.93
C ASN A 49 11.49 -17.51 4.65
N GLY A 50 10.89 -18.70 4.53
CA GLY A 50 9.90 -18.97 3.49
C GLY A 50 8.58 -18.18 3.66
N PHE A 51 7.71 -18.25 2.66
CA PHE A 51 6.38 -17.63 2.67
C PHE A 51 5.38 -18.50 3.47
N SER A 52 4.76 -17.92 4.50
CA SER A 52 3.78 -18.59 5.37
C SER A 52 2.91 -17.56 6.09
N ARG A 53 1.72 -17.92 6.61
CA ARG A 53 0.92 -16.99 7.42
C ARG A 53 1.69 -16.41 8.62
N ARG A 54 2.54 -17.21 9.25
CA ARG A 54 3.40 -16.76 10.36
C ARG A 54 4.45 -15.75 9.87
N ALA A 55 5.06 -15.98 8.71
CA ALA A 55 5.98 -15.03 8.10
C ALA A 55 5.27 -13.74 7.68
N ALA A 56 4.04 -13.82 7.16
CA ALA A 56 3.24 -12.65 6.77
C ALA A 56 3.00 -11.73 7.96
N ARG A 57 2.63 -12.30 9.13
CA ARG A 57 2.49 -11.54 10.38
C ARG A 57 3.78 -10.84 10.78
N ARG A 58 4.95 -11.50 10.62
CA ARG A 58 6.24 -10.89 10.94
C ARG A 58 6.61 -9.76 9.98
N VAL A 59 6.37 -9.94 8.69
CA VAL A 59 6.57 -8.87 7.68
C VAL A 59 5.68 -7.67 8.00
N LEU A 60 4.39 -7.89 8.27
CA LEU A 60 3.46 -6.82 8.65
C LEU A 60 3.87 -6.12 9.94
N HIS A 61 4.30 -6.87 10.96
CA HIS A 61 4.78 -6.28 12.21
C HIS A 61 6.01 -5.42 11.98
N LEU A 62 7.04 -5.95 11.29
CA LEU A 62 8.26 -5.19 11.02
C LEU A 62 7.98 -3.96 10.14
N SER A 63 7.08 -4.10 9.16
CA SER A 63 6.57 -2.99 8.35
C SER A 63 5.93 -1.91 9.22
N TYR A 64 5.08 -2.31 10.15
CA TYR A 64 4.41 -1.39 11.06
C TYR A 64 5.41 -0.66 11.96
N ASP A 65 6.38 -1.37 12.53
CA ASP A 65 7.38 -0.77 13.41
C ASP A 65 8.26 0.23 12.67
N PHE A 66 8.66 -0.10 11.44
CA PHE A 66 9.40 0.83 10.56
C PHE A 66 8.62 2.13 10.34
N LEU A 67 7.32 2.03 10.07
CA LEU A 67 6.46 3.20 9.86
C LEU A 67 6.29 4.02 11.13
N GLN A 68 6.09 3.37 12.27
CA GLN A 68 6.00 4.07 13.55
C GLN A 68 7.31 4.81 13.83
N PHE A 69 8.45 4.19 13.52
CA PHE A 69 9.76 4.81 13.66
C PHE A 69 9.89 6.07 12.79
N GLU A 70 9.62 5.98 11.48
CA GLU A 70 9.65 7.14 10.58
C GLU A 70 8.67 8.26 11.02
N GLU A 71 7.49 7.91 11.49
CA GLU A 71 6.50 8.87 11.98
C GLU A 71 6.97 9.60 13.24
N VAL A 72 7.58 8.89 14.19
CA VAL A 72 8.12 9.52 15.40
C VAL A 72 9.29 10.45 15.04
N MET A 73 10.19 10.02 14.16
CA MET A 73 11.28 10.86 13.67
C MET A 73 10.78 12.17 13.05
N LYS A 74 9.77 12.08 12.17
CA LYS A 74 9.15 13.26 11.53
C LYS A 74 8.51 14.21 12.53
N ARG A 75 7.73 13.68 13.48
CA ARG A 75 7.04 14.49 14.50
C ARG A 75 8.00 15.23 15.41
N GLN A 76 9.12 14.60 15.76
CA GLN A 76 10.13 15.18 16.62
C GLN A 76 11.08 16.14 15.88
N ARG A 77 10.89 16.34 14.56
CA ARG A 77 11.84 17.07 13.71
C ARG A 77 13.26 16.56 13.92
N PHE A 78 13.39 15.24 13.99
CA PHE A 78 14.69 14.63 14.23
C PHE A 78 15.50 14.71 12.93
N TYR A 79 16.50 15.60 12.92
CA TYR A 79 17.43 15.76 11.82
C TYR A 79 18.56 14.75 12.00
N LEU A 80 18.66 13.81 11.07
CA LEU A 80 19.77 12.87 11.05
C LEU A 80 20.98 13.53 10.39
N PRO A 81 22.21 13.25 10.87
CA PRO A 81 23.42 13.53 10.09
C PRO A 81 23.36 12.81 8.74
N LEU A 82 23.98 13.38 7.70
CA LEU A 82 23.96 12.85 6.34
C LEU A 82 24.26 11.33 6.24
N GLN A 83 25.22 10.85 7.03
CA GLN A 83 25.57 9.43 7.06
C GLN A 83 24.43 8.55 7.61
N ALA A 84 23.73 9.01 8.64
CA ALA A 84 22.61 8.28 9.22
C ALA A 84 21.34 8.39 8.35
N GLU A 85 21.15 9.52 7.64
CA GLU A 85 20.12 9.64 6.61
C GLU A 85 20.35 8.62 5.48
N GLN A 86 21.59 8.48 5.02
CA GLN A 86 21.97 7.50 4.01
C GLN A 86 21.74 6.07 4.52
N GLN A 87 22.13 5.75 5.76
CA GLN A 87 21.85 4.45 6.36
C GLN A 87 20.35 4.17 6.44
N LEU A 88 19.54 5.13 6.91
CA LEU A 88 18.08 4.97 6.95
C LEU A 88 17.52 4.72 5.54
N ARG A 89 18.02 5.43 4.53
CA ARG A 89 17.63 5.25 3.14
C ARG A 89 17.95 3.85 2.62
N ASP A 90 19.15 3.36 2.87
CA ASP A 90 19.60 2.03 2.44
C ASP A 90 18.78 0.94 3.14
N THR A 91 18.54 1.07 4.44
CA THR A 91 17.67 0.18 5.20
C THR A 91 16.23 0.21 4.70
N THR A 92 15.72 1.38 4.32
CA THR A 92 14.39 1.52 3.70
C THR A 92 14.32 0.72 2.39
N ILE A 93 15.33 0.85 1.52
CA ILE A 93 15.41 0.09 0.26
C ILE A 93 15.43 -1.41 0.53
N GLN A 94 16.22 -1.85 1.49
CA GLN A 94 16.30 -3.27 1.86
C GLN A 94 14.94 -3.77 2.38
N MET A 95 14.27 -3.00 3.24
CA MET A 95 12.94 -3.34 3.75
C MET A 95 11.91 -3.45 2.63
N LEU A 96 11.85 -2.45 1.73
CA LEU A 96 10.94 -2.47 0.57
C LEU A 96 11.22 -3.65 -0.36
N THR A 97 12.50 -4.00 -0.54
CA THR A 97 12.91 -5.15 -1.36
C THR A 97 12.44 -6.46 -0.74
N VAL A 98 12.69 -6.67 0.56
CA VAL A 98 12.30 -7.89 1.27
C VAL A 98 10.79 -8.02 1.36
N ALA A 99 10.09 -6.95 1.77
CA ALA A 99 8.64 -6.94 1.86
C ALA A 99 7.98 -7.13 0.48
N GLY A 100 8.47 -6.41 -0.54
CA GLY A 100 7.99 -6.51 -1.91
C GLY A 100 8.14 -7.92 -2.48
N LYS A 101 9.32 -8.54 -2.29
CA LYS A 101 9.57 -9.94 -2.68
C LYS A 101 8.63 -10.89 -1.94
N TYR A 102 8.50 -10.72 -0.63
CA TYR A 102 7.63 -11.57 0.19
C TYR A 102 6.18 -11.56 -0.31
N TRP A 103 5.61 -10.39 -0.56
CA TRP A 103 4.22 -10.28 -1.02
C TRP A 103 4.03 -10.80 -2.43
N ALA A 104 5.02 -10.62 -3.31
CA ALA A 104 5.01 -11.22 -4.65
C ALA A 104 4.99 -12.76 -4.57
N ASP A 105 5.86 -13.34 -3.74
CA ASP A 105 5.93 -14.79 -3.55
C ASP A 105 4.66 -15.33 -2.89
N TYR A 106 4.11 -14.61 -1.91
CA TYR A 106 2.84 -14.93 -1.25
C TYR A 106 1.70 -14.94 -2.28
N TYR A 107 1.58 -13.89 -3.09
CA TYR A 107 0.56 -13.78 -4.12
C TYR A 107 0.63 -14.93 -5.12
N ASN A 108 1.81 -15.15 -5.71
CA ASN A 108 2.01 -16.16 -6.74
C ASN A 108 1.70 -17.59 -6.27
N LYS A 109 1.93 -17.89 -4.99
CA LYS A 109 1.81 -19.25 -4.46
C LYS A 109 0.51 -19.54 -3.74
N LEU A 110 -0.11 -18.52 -3.15
CA LEU A 110 -1.28 -18.70 -2.27
C LEU A 110 -2.53 -18.01 -2.78
N GLU A 111 -2.42 -16.93 -3.56
CA GLU A 111 -3.57 -16.13 -3.99
C GLU A 111 -3.91 -16.31 -5.47
N ARG A 112 -2.89 -16.40 -6.34
CA ARG A 112 -3.07 -16.48 -7.79
C ARG A 112 -3.89 -17.71 -8.22
N GLY A 113 -3.74 -18.84 -7.54
CA GLY A 113 -4.51 -20.05 -7.81
C GLY A 113 -5.97 -19.99 -7.32
N CYS A 114 -6.31 -19.05 -6.43
CA CYS A 114 -7.68 -18.87 -5.95
C CYS A 114 -8.53 -17.97 -6.86
N LEU A 115 -8.05 -17.65 -8.07
CA LEU A 115 -8.75 -16.84 -9.06
C LEU A 115 -9.81 -17.62 -9.86
N GLU A 116 -10.19 -18.81 -9.42
CA GLU A 116 -11.18 -19.68 -10.07
C GLU A 116 -12.61 -19.16 -9.84
N GLY A 117 -12.99 -18.11 -10.57
CA GLY A 117 -14.36 -17.61 -10.61
C GLY A 117 -14.59 -16.73 -11.83
N PRO A 118 -15.81 -16.70 -12.40
CA PRO A 118 -16.11 -15.81 -13.51
C PRO A 118 -15.95 -14.35 -13.07
N LEU A 119 -15.27 -13.56 -13.90
CA LEU A 119 -15.22 -12.10 -13.76
C LEU A 119 -16.60 -11.51 -14.06
N VAL A 120 -17.43 -11.31 -13.05
CA VAL A 120 -18.78 -10.74 -13.20
C VAL A 120 -18.71 -9.22 -13.09
N ALA A 121 -19.21 -8.53 -14.12
CA ALA A 121 -19.33 -7.07 -14.12
C ALA A 121 -20.75 -6.63 -13.73
N ILE A 122 -20.89 -5.57 -12.91
CA ILE A 122 -22.17 -4.85 -12.78
C ILE A 122 -22.55 -4.19 -14.10
N GLY A 123 -23.84 -4.11 -14.42
CA GLY A 123 -24.34 -3.52 -15.67
C GLY A 123 -24.06 -2.01 -15.78
N PRO A 124 -24.14 -1.40 -16.98
CA PRO A 124 -24.06 0.06 -17.12
C PRO A 124 -25.12 0.80 -16.28
N ASP A 125 -26.31 0.22 -16.12
CA ASP A 125 -27.41 0.82 -15.37
C ASP A 125 -27.19 0.79 -13.85
N ASP A 126 -26.39 -0.15 -13.35
CA ASP A 126 -26.03 -0.25 -11.94
C ASP A 126 -24.90 0.73 -11.56
N MET A 127 -24.18 1.27 -12.55
CA MET A 127 -22.97 2.06 -12.33
C MET A 127 -23.22 3.37 -11.57
N PRO A 128 -24.25 4.18 -11.89
CA PRO A 128 -24.55 5.38 -11.12
C PRO A 128 -24.80 5.06 -9.64
N ALA A 129 -25.49 3.96 -9.33
CA ALA A 129 -25.74 3.53 -7.96
C ALA A 129 -24.47 3.01 -7.26
N ALA A 130 -23.63 2.24 -7.96
CA ALA A 130 -22.34 1.79 -7.47
C ALA A 130 -21.42 2.98 -7.18
N LEU A 131 -21.30 3.94 -8.10
CA LEU A 131 -20.54 5.17 -7.88
C LEU A 131 -21.17 6.06 -6.78
N GLY A 132 -22.51 6.06 -6.67
CA GLY A 132 -23.24 6.75 -5.61
C GLY A 132 -22.95 6.22 -4.20
N ARG A 133 -22.52 4.96 -4.06
CA ARG A 133 -22.02 4.41 -2.78
C ARG A 133 -20.68 5.03 -2.35
N PHE A 134 -19.97 5.72 -3.23
CA PHE A 134 -19.01 6.74 -2.82
C PHE A 134 -19.77 8.00 -2.41
N THR A 135 -20.51 7.88 -1.30
CA THR A 135 -21.63 8.69 -0.75
C THR A 135 -21.65 10.22 -0.93
N LYS A 136 -20.62 10.86 -1.50
CA LYS A 136 -20.48 12.32 -1.65
C LYS A 136 -19.90 12.79 -2.99
N MET A 137 -19.54 11.90 -3.92
CA MET A 137 -18.67 12.30 -5.05
C MET A 137 -19.35 13.00 -6.23
N LYS A 138 -20.70 13.01 -6.32
CA LYS A 138 -21.47 13.58 -7.45
C LYS A 138 -20.85 13.27 -8.83
N LEU A 139 -20.34 12.05 -8.98
CA LEU A 139 -19.66 11.61 -10.20
C LEU A 139 -20.70 11.24 -11.26
N ASP A 140 -20.53 11.78 -12.45
CA ASP A 140 -21.24 11.32 -13.64
C ASP A 140 -20.55 10.07 -14.21
N ALA A 141 -21.26 8.95 -14.17
CA ALA A 141 -20.79 7.67 -14.70
C ALA A 141 -20.51 7.76 -16.21
N PHE A 142 -21.27 8.58 -16.95
CA PHE A 142 -21.09 8.75 -18.38
C PHE A 142 -19.79 9.50 -18.68
N THR A 143 -19.49 10.57 -17.94
CA THR A 143 -18.20 11.27 -18.06
C THR A 143 -17.03 10.34 -17.70
N LEU A 144 -17.12 9.54 -16.64
CA LEU A 144 -16.04 8.60 -16.28
C LEU A 144 -15.85 7.51 -17.35
N TRP A 145 -16.95 6.94 -17.86
CA TRP A 145 -16.93 6.03 -19.01
C TRP A 145 -16.26 6.68 -20.20
N ALA A 146 -16.72 7.87 -20.58
CA ALA A 146 -16.21 8.63 -21.70
C ALA A 146 -14.71 8.88 -21.54
N ARG A 147 -14.21 9.29 -20.37
CA ARG A 147 -12.76 9.48 -20.14
C ARG A 147 -11.94 8.18 -20.21
N LEU A 148 -12.50 7.06 -19.74
CA LEU A 148 -11.84 5.75 -19.82
C LEU A 148 -11.93 5.09 -21.21
N THR A 149 -12.76 5.63 -22.12
CA THR A 149 -13.02 5.04 -23.45
C THR A 149 -12.67 5.96 -24.65
N LEU A 150 -12.76 7.28 -24.51
CA LEU A 150 -12.51 8.29 -25.56
C LEU A 150 -11.02 8.44 -25.93
N ALA A 151 -10.08 8.07 -25.06
CA ALA A 151 -8.65 8.10 -25.36
C ALA A 151 -8.17 6.92 -26.24
N ALA A 152 -9.10 6.15 -26.83
CA ALA A 152 -8.85 5.11 -27.84
C ALA A 152 -7.75 4.08 -27.48
N ARG A 153 -7.69 3.61 -26.24
CA ARG A 153 -6.89 2.43 -25.87
C ARG A 153 -7.64 1.47 -24.94
N TYR A 154 -8.68 0.82 -25.46
CA TYR A 154 -9.33 -0.39 -24.89
C TYR A 154 -10.52 -0.18 -23.94
N PRO A 155 -11.73 -0.69 -24.31
CA PRO A 155 -12.86 -0.95 -23.40
C PRO A 155 -12.50 -1.77 -22.13
N ARG A 156 -11.31 -2.37 -22.13
CA ARG A 156 -10.70 -3.12 -21.04
C ARG A 156 -10.60 -2.33 -19.72
N TYR A 157 -10.18 -1.05 -19.73
CA TYR A 157 -10.06 -0.28 -18.49
C TYR A 157 -11.41 -0.11 -17.79
N TRP A 158 -12.44 0.20 -18.58
CA TRP A 158 -13.81 0.33 -18.09
C TRP A 158 -14.36 -1.01 -17.58
N LEU A 159 -14.10 -2.10 -18.31
CA LEU A 159 -14.49 -3.44 -17.91
C LEU A 159 -13.85 -3.84 -16.57
N ILE A 160 -12.53 -3.66 -16.42
CA ILE A 160 -11.80 -3.96 -15.18
C ILE A 160 -12.35 -3.14 -14.02
N LEU A 161 -12.59 -1.84 -14.22
CA LEU A 161 -13.18 -0.99 -13.19
C LEU A 161 -14.56 -1.51 -12.77
N ARG A 162 -15.44 -1.88 -13.73
CA ARG A 162 -16.77 -2.43 -13.42
C ARG A 162 -16.72 -3.71 -12.62
N ILE A 163 -15.82 -4.63 -12.96
CA ILE A 163 -15.66 -5.89 -12.22
C ILE A 163 -15.09 -5.61 -10.81
N ALA A 164 -14.12 -4.71 -10.69
CA ALA A 164 -13.59 -4.30 -9.39
C ALA A 164 -14.67 -3.67 -8.49
N LEU A 165 -15.53 -2.81 -9.05
CA LEU A 165 -16.66 -2.22 -8.33
C LEU A 165 -17.70 -3.28 -7.95
N PHE A 166 -17.98 -4.28 -8.79
CA PHE A 166 -18.85 -5.41 -8.45
C PHE A 166 -18.37 -6.09 -7.15
N HIS A 167 -17.10 -6.50 -7.11
CA HIS A 167 -16.53 -7.19 -5.94
C HIS A 167 -16.36 -6.27 -4.73
N TYR A 168 -16.08 -4.99 -4.95
CA TYR A 168 -16.01 -4.02 -3.87
C TYR A 168 -17.39 -3.77 -3.26
N PHE A 169 -18.47 -3.73 -4.06
CA PHE A 169 -19.78 -3.31 -3.57
C PHE A 169 -20.69 -4.42 -3.08
N ARG A 170 -20.69 -5.57 -3.74
CA ARG A 170 -21.63 -6.65 -3.39
C ARG A 170 -21.15 -7.49 -2.21
N ASP A 171 -19.88 -7.38 -1.81
CA ASP A 171 -19.21 -8.33 -0.90
C ASP A 171 -19.30 -9.80 -1.38
N GLU A 172 -19.78 -9.98 -2.61
CA GLU A 172 -19.80 -11.21 -3.38
C GLU A 172 -18.48 -11.24 -4.14
N GLY A 173 -17.46 -11.84 -3.55
CA GLY A 173 -16.16 -11.85 -4.17
C GLY A 173 -15.18 -12.77 -3.49
N ILE A 174 -14.62 -13.66 -4.31
CA ILE A 174 -13.55 -14.60 -3.99
C ILE A 174 -12.24 -13.84 -3.67
N TRP A 175 -12.17 -12.50 -3.86
CA TRP A 175 -10.92 -11.73 -3.86
C TRP A 175 -10.86 -10.51 -2.93
N PRO A 176 -9.70 -10.26 -2.30
CA PRO A 176 -8.63 -11.21 -2.11
C PRO A 176 -9.17 -12.40 -1.30
N SER A 177 -8.54 -13.57 -1.40
CA SER A 177 -9.11 -14.80 -0.85
C SER A 177 -9.43 -14.68 0.64
N ALA A 178 -10.34 -15.52 1.16
CA ALA A 178 -10.58 -15.59 2.60
C ALA A 178 -9.26 -15.79 3.38
N ASN A 179 -8.37 -16.64 2.86
CA ASN A 179 -7.05 -16.89 3.43
C ASN A 179 -6.20 -15.62 3.55
N PHE A 180 -6.32 -14.71 2.59
CA PHE A 180 -5.65 -13.43 2.60
C PHE A 180 -6.26 -12.47 3.60
N ARG A 181 -7.60 -12.35 3.61
CA ARG A 181 -8.33 -11.46 4.51
C ARG A 181 -8.18 -11.87 5.98
N ASP A 182 -7.97 -13.16 6.24
CA ASP A 182 -7.68 -13.72 7.57
C ASP A 182 -6.33 -13.27 8.16
N VAL A 183 -5.42 -12.74 7.34
CA VAL A 183 -4.17 -12.17 7.84
C VAL A 183 -4.50 -10.88 8.59
N HIS A 184 -4.50 -10.94 9.92
CA HIS A 184 -4.73 -9.78 10.77
C HIS A 184 -3.84 -8.60 10.35
N ARG A 185 -4.48 -7.43 10.15
CA ARG A 185 -3.84 -6.18 9.70
C ARG A 185 -3.12 -6.28 8.34
N TRP A 186 -3.60 -7.12 7.42
CA TRP A 186 -3.04 -7.25 6.07
C TRP A 186 -2.87 -5.91 5.33
N ARG A 187 -3.72 -4.91 5.59
CA ARG A 187 -3.66 -3.56 5.00
C ARG A 187 -2.41 -2.78 5.41
N ASP A 188 -1.73 -3.14 6.50
CA ASP A 188 -0.53 -2.43 6.99
C ASP A 188 0.61 -2.45 5.97
N ARG A 189 0.67 -3.48 5.10
CA ARG A 189 1.67 -3.53 4.03
C ARG A 189 1.57 -2.36 3.05
N PHE A 190 0.39 -1.80 2.85
CA PHE A 190 0.20 -0.67 1.94
C PHE A 190 0.91 0.59 2.44
N TYR A 191 0.98 0.77 3.76
CA TYR A 191 1.62 1.93 4.37
C TYR A 191 3.15 1.89 4.20
N VAL A 192 3.78 0.72 4.20
CA VAL A 192 5.21 0.63 3.87
C VAL A 192 5.41 0.78 2.38
N MET A 193 4.59 0.11 1.57
CA MET A 193 4.80 0.08 0.13
C MET A 193 4.42 1.39 -0.56
N GLU A 194 3.61 2.28 0.04
CA GLU A 194 3.39 3.63 -0.49
C GLU A 194 4.69 4.46 -0.55
N ARG A 195 5.71 4.11 0.25
CA ARG A 195 7.04 4.76 0.20
C ARG A 195 7.66 4.65 -1.19
N CYS A 196 7.37 3.58 -1.94
CA CYS A 196 7.80 3.40 -3.32
C CYS A 196 7.24 4.46 -4.29
N LEU A 197 6.22 5.22 -3.89
CA LEU A 197 5.56 6.26 -4.68
C LEU A 197 6.06 7.67 -4.34
N TRP A 198 6.88 7.82 -3.29
CA TRP A 198 7.33 9.14 -2.84
C TRP A 198 8.45 9.66 -3.74
N PRO A 199 8.60 10.99 -3.88
CA PRO A 199 9.59 11.58 -4.79
C PRO A 199 11.04 11.12 -4.54
N ASP A 200 11.40 10.80 -3.30
CA ASP A 200 12.74 10.42 -2.87
C ASP A 200 13.11 8.94 -3.11
N PHE A 201 12.10 8.07 -3.29
CA PHE A 201 12.28 6.62 -3.49
C PHE A 201 11.69 6.08 -4.79
N ARG A 202 10.85 6.84 -5.51
CA ARG A 202 10.05 6.47 -6.68
C ARG A 202 10.55 5.22 -7.43
N ASN A 203 10.14 4.04 -6.97
CA ASN A 203 10.61 2.75 -7.48
C ASN A 203 9.52 1.69 -7.36
N HIS A 204 8.70 1.60 -8.41
CA HIS A 204 7.58 0.66 -8.49
C HIS A 204 8.04 -0.81 -8.61
N LYS A 205 9.32 -1.09 -8.87
CA LYS A 205 9.83 -2.45 -9.13
C LYS A 205 9.69 -3.39 -7.93
N PHE A 206 9.53 -2.84 -6.72
CA PHE A 206 9.31 -3.62 -5.50
C PHE A 206 7.85 -4.09 -5.35
N MET A 207 6.89 -3.47 -6.04
CA MET A 207 5.46 -3.82 -5.95
C MET A 207 5.05 -4.74 -7.10
N LYS A 208 5.31 -6.03 -6.96
CA LYS A 208 4.93 -7.06 -7.96
C LYS A 208 3.63 -7.81 -7.63
N ASP A 209 3.10 -7.65 -6.42
CA ASP A 209 1.77 -8.16 -6.01
C ASP A 209 0.68 -7.11 -6.41
N PRO A 210 -0.33 -7.49 -7.22
CA PRO A 210 -1.38 -6.56 -7.66
C PRO A 210 -2.10 -5.88 -6.51
N VAL A 211 -2.47 -6.65 -5.47
CA VAL A 211 -3.21 -6.13 -4.33
C VAL A 211 -2.35 -5.11 -3.57
N THR A 212 -1.05 -5.41 -3.36
CA THR A 212 -0.09 -4.51 -2.69
C THR A 212 0.05 -3.21 -3.44
N LYS A 213 0.22 -3.29 -4.77
CA LYS A 213 0.37 -2.10 -5.59
C LYS A 213 -0.89 -1.24 -5.57
N GLY A 214 -2.05 -1.84 -5.81
CA GLY A 214 -3.34 -1.16 -5.78
C GLY A 214 -3.57 -0.44 -4.46
N GLY A 215 -3.40 -1.14 -3.34
CA GLY A 215 -3.55 -0.54 -2.02
C GLY A 215 -2.52 0.53 -1.69
N ALA A 216 -1.25 0.38 -2.09
CA ALA A 216 -0.22 1.40 -1.91
C ALA A 216 -0.54 2.69 -2.72
N VAL A 217 -0.98 2.54 -3.96
CA VAL A 217 -1.43 3.65 -4.82
C VAL A 217 -2.65 4.34 -4.21
N GLY A 218 -3.64 3.56 -3.75
CA GLY A 218 -4.83 4.12 -3.11
C GLY A 218 -4.48 4.86 -1.83
N ARG A 219 -3.62 4.31 -0.99
CA ARG A 219 -3.15 4.93 0.25
C ARG A 219 -2.44 6.27 0.00
N HIS A 220 -1.52 6.30 -0.97
CA HIS A 220 -0.76 7.48 -1.35
C HIS A 220 -1.68 8.62 -1.82
N ASN A 221 -2.72 8.28 -2.59
CA ASN A 221 -3.65 9.25 -3.16
C ASN A 221 -4.84 9.59 -2.24
N ALA A 222 -5.11 8.80 -1.19
CA ALA A 222 -6.33 8.91 -0.37
C ALA A 222 -6.57 10.31 0.20
N LYS A 223 -5.52 11.01 0.65
CA LYS A 223 -5.64 12.38 1.21
C LYS A 223 -6.04 13.39 0.14
N LEU A 224 -5.40 13.34 -1.03
CA LEU A 224 -5.70 14.25 -2.16
C LEU A 224 -7.12 14.01 -2.66
N PHE A 225 -7.48 12.74 -2.80
CA PHE A 225 -8.80 12.32 -3.23
C PHE A 225 -9.89 12.74 -2.23
N SER A 226 -9.67 12.53 -0.92
CA SER A 226 -10.59 12.97 0.13
C SER A 226 -10.79 14.50 0.12
N LYS A 227 -9.71 15.26 -0.12
CA LYS A 227 -9.79 16.72 -0.26
C LYS A 227 -10.62 17.13 -1.48
N ALA A 228 -10.40 16.51 -2.63
CA ALA A 228 -11.19 16.76 -3.84
C ALA A 228 -12.67 16.44 -3.61
N CYS A 229 -12.99 15.33 -2.93
CA CYS A 229 -14.35 14.97 -2.54
C CYS A 229 -14.99 16.00 -1.61
N ALA A 230 -14.27 16.47 -0.60
CA ALA A 230 -14.76 17.50 0.32
C ALA A 230 -15.04 18.84 -0.38
N MET A 231 -14.26 19.15 -1.42
CA MET A 231 -14.41 20.35 -2.24
C MET A 231 -15.41 20.21 -3.39
N LEU A 232 -15.97 19.01 -3.60
CA LEU A 232 -16.81 18.67 -4.77
C LEU A 232 -16.11 18.99 -6.10
N ASP A 233 -14.79 18.84 -6.15
CA ASP A 233 -13.99 19.04 -7.37
C ASP A 233 -14.06 17.80 -8.26
N THR A 234 -15.12 17.75 -9.08
CA THR A 234 -15.42 16.59 -9.93
C THR A 234 -14.28 16.26 -10.90
N GLU A 235 -13.59 17.26 -11.46
CA GLU A 235 -12.49 17.01 -12.41
C GLU A 235 -11.28 16.41 -11.71
N ALA A 236 -10.93 16.88 -10.51
CA ALA A 236 -9.85 16.29 -9.72
C ALA A 236 -10.17 14.84 -9.30
N ILE A 237 -11.42 14.57 -8.92
CA ILE A 237 -11.87 13.20 -8.58
C ILE A 237 -11.76 12.29 -9.81
N ILE A 238 -12.30 12.71 -10.96
CA ILE A 238 -12.25 11.94 -12.21
C ILE A 238 -10.80 11.71 -12.64
N SER A 239 -9.98 12.76 -12.65
CA SER A 239 -8.56 12.67 -13.02
C SER A 239 -7.80 11.69 -12.13
N CYS A 240 -8.04 11.72 -10.81
CA CYS A 240 -7.46 10.77 -9.87
C CYS A 240 -7.89 9.33 -10.17
N LEU A 241 -9.18 9.08 -10.41
CA LEU A 241 -9.67 7.73 -10.73
C LEU A 241 -9.11 7.23 -12.07
N VAL A 242 -9.19 8.05 -13.12
CA VAL A 242 -8.77 7.66 -14.47
C VAL A 242 -7.27 7.37 -14.51
N SER A 243 -6.43 8.29 -14.03
CA SER A 243 -4.97 8.14 -14.09
C SER A 243 -4.45 6.94 -13.30
N ASN A 244 -5.01 6.67 -12.12
CA ASN A 244 -4.58 5.54 -11.30
C ASN A 244 -5.13 4.21 -11.84
N VAL A 245 -6.38 4.17 -12.32
CA VAL A 245 -6.93 2.95 -12.95
C VAL A 245 -6.15 2.59 -14.21
N THR A 246 -5.88 3.54 -15.10
CA THR A 246 -5.09 3.26 -16.30
C THR A 246 -3.69 2.79 -15.96
N SER A 247 -2.99 3.47 -15.04
CA SER A 247 -1.65 3.04 -14.59
C SER A 247 -1.65 1.65 -13.96
N LEU A 248 -2.63 1.31 -13.12
CA LEU A 248 -2.71 -0.01 -12.49
C LEU A 248 -2.96 -1.13 -13.51
N VAL A 249 -3.76 -0.86 -14.54
CA VAL A 249 -4.02 -1.83 -15.62
C VAL A 249 -2.82 -1.95 -16.56
N ASP A 250 -2.20 -0.83 -16.94
CA ASP A 250 -1.07 -0.80 -17.88
C ASP A 250 0.22 -1.37 -17.28
N ASP A 251 0.40 -1.23 -15.98
CA ASP A 251 1.56 -1.80 -15.29
C ASP A 251 1.39 -3.31 -15.02
N CYS A 252 0.19 -3.86 -15.21
CA CYS A 252 -0.12 -5.27 -14.99
C CYS A 252 0.62 -6.21 -15.97
N PRO A 253 0.72 -5.91 -17.28
CA PRO A 253 1.60 -6.60 -18.23
C PRO A 253 3.08 -6.68 -17.82
N CYS A 254 3.59 -5.71 -17.06
CA CYS A 254 4.96 -5.75 -16.55
C CYS A 254 5.14 -6.75 -15.40
N TRP A 255 4.05 -7.27 -14.83
CA TRP A 255 4.04 -8.41 -13.92
C TRP A 255 3.86 -9.64 -14.79
N ALA A 256 4.97 -10.10 -15.36
CA ALA A 256 5.15 -11.08 -16.46
C ALA A 256 4.11 -12.17 -16.76
N GLU A 257 3.09 -12.43 -15.94
CA GLU A 257 2.10 -13.50 -16.11
C GLU A 257 0.71 -13.20 -15.51
N ILE A 258 0.39 -11.95 -15.16
CA ILE A 258 -0.85 -11.61 -14.45
C ILE A 258 -1.97 -11.24 -15.46
N ASP A 259 -3.08 -11.96 -15.37
CA ASP A 259 -4.29 -11.81 -16.20
C ASP A 259 -5.16 -10.61 -15.76
N ASP A 260 -6.28 -10.39 -16.44
CA ASP A 260 -7.25 -9.34 -16.10
C ASP A 260 -7.73 -9.41 -14.63
N ALA A 261 -7.69 -10.60 -14.00
CA ALA A 261 -8.09 -10.75 -12.60
C ALA A 261 -7.11 -10.06 -11.65
N GLY A 262 -5.80 -10.08 -11.91
CA GLY A 262 -4.87 -9.30 -11.10
C GLY A 262 -5.04 -7.79 -11.25
N ALA A 263 -5.32 -7.31 -12.47
CA ALA A 263 -5.66 -5.90 -12.67
C ALA A 263 -6.94 -5.50 -11.92
N VAL A 264 -7.96 -6.36 -11.92
CA VAL A 264 -9.18 -6.20 -11.11
C VAL A 264 -8.85 -6.12 -9.63
N GLN A 265 -8.00 -7.01 -9.10
CA GLN A 265 -7.60 -6.99 -7.69
C GLN A 265 -6.82 -5.73 -7.31
N ALA A 266 -5.95 -5.24 -8.20
CA ALA A 266 -5.24 -3.99 -7.99
C ALA A 266 -6.21 -2.80 -7.93
N VAL A 267 -7.14 -2.71 -8.89
CA VAL A 267 -8.15 -1.64 -8.90
C VAL A 267 -9.09 -1.75 -7.69
N TRP A 268 -9.49 -2.96 -7.31
CA TRP A 268 -10.31 -3.20 -6.11
C TRP A 268 -9.62 -2.70 -4.84
N ALA A 269 -8.34 -3.06 -4.62
CA ALA A 269 -7.58 -2.64 -3.45
C ALA A 269 -7.35 -1.12 -3.43
N PHE A 270 -7.15 -0.53 -4.60
CA PHE A 270 -7.09 0.93 -4.78
C PHE A 270 -8.38 1.61 -4.30
N LEU A 271 -9.54 1.15 -4.79
CA LEU A 271 -10.85 1.70 -4.43
C LEU A 271 -11.14 1.53 -2.93
N GLU A 272 -10.77 0.38 -2.36
CA GLU A 272 -10.91 0.12 -0.93
C GLU A 272 -10.11 1.12 -0.09
N MET A 273 -8.91 1.48 -0.51
CA MET A 273 -8.08 2.45 0.21
C MET A 273 -8.53 3.91 0.02
N LEU A 274 -9.18 4.23 -1.10
CA LEU A 274 -9.78 5.55 -1.33
C LEU A 274 -11.05 5.79 -0.52
N ASN A 275 -11.80 4.72 -0.25
CA ASN A 275 -13.02 4.76 0.54
C ASN A 275 -13.07 3.52 1.43
N PRO A 276 -12.35 3.52 2.57
CA PRO A 276 -12.44 2.40 3.50
C PRO A 276 -13.90 2.31 3.96
N ARG A 277 -14.57 1.20 3.61
CA ARG A 277 -15.79 0.80 4.31
C ARG A 277 -15.41 0.78 5.79
N PHE A 278 -16.10 1.60 6.58
CA PHE A 278 -15.85 1.91 8.00
C PHE A 278 -15.06 0.83 8.75
#